data_AF-A0A3M1EK49-F1
#
_entry.id   AF-A0A3M1EK49-F1
#
_cell.length_a   1.000
_cell.length_b   1.000
_cell.length_c   1.000
_cell.angle_alpha   90.00
_cell.angle_beta   90.00
_cell.angle_gamma   90.00
#
_symmetry.space_group_name_H-M   'P 1'
#
loop_
_entity.id
_entity.type
_entity.pdbx_description
1 polymer ?
#
loop_
_entity_poly.entity_id
_entity_poly.type
_entity_poly.pdbx_seq_one_letter_code
_entity_poly.pdbx_strand_id
1 'polypeptide(L)'
;MRQGRFFIGSFLVLGLIMAGCGPDPFSRGEVLPQENGQTGSMSEAPAETGQTGTTGQTGTTGTTGQTGTTEINVSYTLDVYPILEEKCSPCHGEGRVASTTRYVLTGDPAEDYDTIVALVDPEAPEESLLVQKGSGAVTHGGGQQLDEAEVALIVSWVAQGAPNN
;
A
#
# COMPACT_ATOMS: atom_id res chain seq x y z
N MET A 1 -39.11 -0.26 66.41
CA MET A 1 -39.37 1.20 66.54
C MET A 1 -38.10 1.96 66.18
N ARG A 2 -38.25 3.12 65.50
CA ARG A 2 -37.25 4.06 64.94
C ARG A 2 -36.54 3.58 63.65
N GLN A 3 -36.96 4.01 62.44
CA GLN A 3 -36.81 5.35 61.79
C GLN A 3 -35.34 5.66 61.48
N GLY A 4 -34.86 6.06 60.29
CA GLY A 4 -35.46 6.40 58.99
C GLY A 4 -34.53 7.38 58.24
N ARG A 5 -34.81 7.60 56.94
CA ARG A 5 -34.55 8.80 56.10
C ARG A 5 -33.28 8.84 55.20
N PHE A 6 -33.54 8.55 53.92
CA PHE A 6 -33.28 9.36 52.71
C PHE A 6 -32.20 10.47 52.77
N PHE A 7 -31.23 10.39 51.86
CA PHE A 7 -30.57 11.56 51.29
C PHE A 7 -30.75 11.57 49.76
N ILE A 8 -31.49 12.58 49.33
CA ILE A 8 -31.66 13.05 47.96
C ILE A 8 -30.49 14.02 47.72
N GLY A 9 -29.79 13.89 46.59
CA GLY A 9 -28.66 14.75 46.23
C GLY A 9 -28.47 14.83 44.73
N SER A 10 -29.44 15.42 44.05
CA SER A 10 -29.33 15.92 42.68
C SER A 10 -28.26 17.00 42.61
N PHE A 11 -27.21 16.81 41.80
CA PHE A 11 -26.40 17.90 41.29
C PHE A 11 -26.31 17.79 39.76
N LEU A 12 -27.28 18.44 39.16
CA LEU A 12 -27.31 18.86 37.77
C LEU A 12 -26.26 19.95 37.59
N VAL A 13 -25.14 19.66 36.94
CA VAL A 13 -24.25 20.70 36.40
C VAL A 13 -24.35 20.68 34.88
N LEU A 14 -25.20 21.58 34.43
CA LEU A 14 -25.37 22.05 33.07
C LEU A 14 -24.14 22.89 32.70
N GLY A 15 -23.22 22.31 31.92
CA GLY A 15 -22.05 22.98 31.37
C GLY A 15 -22.16 23.10 29.86
N LEU A 16 -22.89 24.11 29.41
CA LEU A 16 -23.03 24.58 28.03
C LEU A 16 -21.68 25.16 27.55
N ILE A 17 -20.89 24.39 26.77
CA ILE A 17 -19.76 24.95 26.03
C ILE A 17 -20.21 25.28 24.62
N MET A 18 -20.17 26.58 24.34
CA MET A 18 -20.55 27.24 23.10
C MET A 18 -19.66 26.84 21.93
N ALA A 19 -20.33 26.75 20.78
CA ALA A 19 -19.79 26.60 19.45
C ALA A 19 -18.59 27.52 19.15
N GLY A 20 -17.53 26.92 18.60
CA GLY A 20 -16.50 27.60 17.81
C GLY A 20 -16.44 26.94 16.43
N CYS A 21 -17.21 27.47 15.48
CA CYS A 21 -17.06 27.18 14.06
C CYS A 21 -16.30 28.38 13.46
N GLY A 22 -15.07 28.14 13.01
CA GLY A 22 -14.28 29.11 12.28
C GLY A 22 -13.61 28.41 11.09
N PRO A 23 -14.02 28.72 9.84
CA PRO A 23 -13.32 28.21 8.66
C PRO A 23 -12.08 29.05 8.35
N ASP A 24 -10.97 28.37 8.10
CA ASP A 24 -9.69 28.93 7.66
C ASP A 24 -9.80 29.66 6.31
N PRO A 25 -9.35 30.93 6.19
CA PRO A 25 -9.30 31.63 4.92
C PRO A 25 -7.91 31.51 4.27
N PHE A 26 -7.55 30.33 3.77
CA PHE A 26 -6.45 30.18 2.82
C PHE A 26 -6.84 29.27 1.65
N SER A 27 -7.80 29.78 0.86
CA SER A 27 -7.90 29.47 -0.56
C SER A 27 -6.96 30.38 -1.34
N ARG A 28 -6.06 29.77 -2.14
CA ARG A 28 -5.56 30.32 -3.40
C ARG A 28 -5.16 29.18 -4.33
N GLY A 29 -6.19 28.49 -4.84
CA GLY A 29 -6.11 27.75 -6.08
C GLY A 29 -6.40 28.70 -7.23
N GLU A 30 -5.38 29.01 -8.02
CA GLU A 30 -5.48 29.76 -9.26
C GLU A 30 -5.23 28.79 -10.42
N VAL A 31 -6.31 28.19 -10.92
CA VAL A 31 -6.33 27.43 -12.17
C VAL A 31 -6.94 28.33 -13.25
N LEU A 32 -6.10 28.73 -14.21
CA LEU A 32 -6.56 29.37 -15.44
C LEU A 32 -7.01 28.30 -16.44
N PRO A 33 -8.11 28.52 -17.17
CA PRO A 33 -8.57 27.63 -18.24
C PRO A 33 -7.79 27.91 -19.53
N GLN A 34 -7.28 26.87 -20.19
CA GLN A 34 -6.91 26.96 -21.61
C GLN A 34 -7.96 26.28 -22.47
N GLU A 35 -8.44 27.07 -23.41
CA GLU A 35 -9.49 26.87 -24.38
C GLU A 35 -9.12 25.88 -25.51
N ASN A 36 -10.12 25.13 -25.96
CA ASN A 36 -10.04 24.28 -27.14
C ASN A 36 -10.07 25.12 -28.43
N GLY A 37 -9.21 24.81 -29.41
CA GLY A 37 -9.23 25.39 -30.76
C GLY A 37 -8.77 24.38 -31.82
N GLN A 38 -9.70 23.96 -32.68
CA GLN A 38 -9.60 22.95 -33.74
C GLN A 38 -9.21 23.59 -35.10
N THR A 39 -8.73 22.73 -36.03
CA THR A 39 -8.66 22.85 -37.52
C THR A 39 -7.40 23.53 -38.08
N GLY A 40 -6.73 23.10 -39.16
CA GLY A 40 -6.90 22.00 -40.11
C GLY A 40 -6.22 22.36 -41.45
N SER A 41 -5.65 21.36 -42.16
CA SER A 41 -5.22 21.36 -43.59
C SER A 41 -3.95 22.19 -43.93
N MET A 42 -2.94 21.74 -44.70
CA MET A 42 -2.91 21.09 -46.02
C MET A 42 -1.61 20.26 -46.14
N SER A 43 -1.64 18.99 -46.58
CA SER A 43 -1.42 18.52 -47.96
C SER A 43 0.04 18.62 -48.46
N GLU A 44 0.72 17.47 -48.59
CA GLU A 44 1.28 16.91 -49.85
C GLU A 44 2.41 15.90 -49.58
N ALA A 45 2.24 14.68 -50.10
CA ALA A 45 3.27 13.67 -50.34
C ALA A 45 3.54 13.62 -51.86
N PRO A 46 4.65 13.06 -52.40
CA PRO A 46 4.83 11.59 -52.39
C PRO A 46 6.28 11.05 -52.40
N ALA A 47 6.37 9.72 -52.11
CA ALA A 47 7.26 8.65 -52.63
C ALA A 47 8.81 8.85 -52.60
N GLU A 48 9.65 7.87 -52.26
CA GLU A 48 9.61 6.46 -52.63
C GLU A 48 10.57 5.58 -51.76
N THR A 49 10.16 4.32 -51.57
CA THR A 49 10.93 3.03 -51.51
C THR A 49 11.96 2.70 -50.40
N GLY A 50 11.64 1.63 -49.64
CA GLY A 50 12.60 0.76 -48.93
C GLY A 50 12.01 -0.13 -47.82
N GLN A 51 11.58 -1.35 -48.16
CA GLN A 51 11.19 -2.51 -47.32
C GLN A 51 12.14 -2.81 -46.12
N THR A 52 11.84 -3.51 -45.01
CA THR A 52 10.89 -4.60 -44.68
C THR A 52 10.99 -4.87 -43.15
N GLY A 53 9.89 -5.26 -42.48
CA GLY A 53 9.93 -5.82 -41.13
C GLY A 53 8.61 -5.84 -40.35
N THR A 54 7.71 -6.75 -40.72
CA THR A 54 6.62 -7.38 -39.92
C THR A 54 5.86 -6.59 -38.84
N THR A 55 4.64 -6.20 -39.21
CA THR A 55 3.35 -6.15 -38.48
C THR A 55 3.28 -7.13 -37.29
N GLY A 56 2.84 -6.83 -36.06
CA GLY A 56 1.87 -5.86 -35.56
C GLY A 56 0.75 -6.63 -34.85
N GLN A 57 0.60 -6.46 -33.53
CA GLN A 57 -0.71 -6.60 -32.89
C GLN A 57 -0.82 -5.65 -31.68
N THR A 58 -1.28 -4.44 -32.01
CA THR A 58 -2.04 -3.55 -31.15
C THR A 58 -3.26 -4.29 -30.62
N GLY A 59 -3.59 -4.06 -29.35
CA GLY A 59 -4.77 -4.62 -28.69
C GLY A 59 -6.07 -4.34 -29.43
N THR A 60 -7.01 -5.28 -29.31
CA THR A 60 -8.42 -5.08 -29.63
C THR A 60 -9.27 -5.91 -28.67
N THR A 61 -10.23 -5.22 -28.08
CA THR A 61 -11.30 -5.62 -27.17
C THR A 61 -12.09 -6.86 -27.60
N GLY A 62 -12.48 -7.72 -26.64
CA GLY A 62 -13.62 -8.63 -26.82
C GLY A 62 -13.79 -9.75 -25.79
N THR A 63 -14.87 -9.64 -25.00
CA THR A 63 -15.80 -10.73 -24.61
C THR A 63 -15.74 -11.29 -23.19
N THR A 64 -16.82 -10.94 -22.46
CA THR A 64 -17.43 -11.61 -21.31
C THR A 64 -17.39 -13.14 -21.35
N GLY A 65 -16.93 -13.76 -20.27
CA GLY A 65 -17.34 -15.12 -19.89
C GLY A 65 -16.21 -16.14 -19.72
N GLN A 66 -15.46 -16.04 -18.62
CA GLN A 66 -14.99 -17.18 -17.82
C GLN A 66 -14.43 -16.64 -16.50
N THR A 67 -15.15 -16.83 -15.39
CA THR A 67 -14.57 -16.68 -14.05
C THR A 67 -13.69 -17.90 -13.78
N GLY A 68 -12.50 -17.88 -14.38
CA GLY A 68 -11.35 -18.60 -13.86
C GLY A 68 -10.48 -17.55 -13.20
N THR A 69 -10.36 -17.58 -11.87
CA THR A 69 -9.35 -16.79 -11.18
C THR A 69 -7.99 -17.30 -11.66
N THR A 70 -7.41 -16.64 -12.65
CA THR A 70 -5.99 -16.79 -12.93
C THR A 70 -5.30 -16.26 -11.69
N GLU A 71 -4.84 -17.17 -10.85
CA GLU A 71 -4.09 -16.82 -9.66
C GLU A 71 -2.83 -16.08 -10.14
N ILE A 72 -2.73 -14.80 -9.79
CA ILE A 72 -1.59 -13.99 -10.16
C ILE A 72 -0.42 -14.47 -9.30
N ASN A 73 0.60 -15.03 -9.95
CA ASN A 73 1.82 -15.42 -9.27
C ASN A 73 2.56 -14.16 -8.83
N VAL A 74 2.72 -13.98 -7.53
CA VAL A 74 3.44 -12.83 -6.96
C VAL A 74 4.94 -13.14 -6.98
N SER A 75 5.74 -12.21 -7.49
CA SER A 75 7.20 -12.31 -7.51
C SER A 75 7.80 -11.74 -6.23
N TYR A 76 8.64 -12.52 -5.57
CA TYR A 76 9.44 -12.01 -4.46
C TYR A 76 10.31 -10.83 -4.90
N THR A 77 11.03 -10.97 -6.00
CA THR A 77 12.03 -9.98 -6.42
C THR A 77 11.41 -8.71 -6.98
N LEU A 78 10.29 -8.83 -7.72
CA LEU A 78 9.68 -7.72 -8.44
C LEU A 78 8.55 -7.03 -7.67
N ASP A 79 7.82 -7.77 -6.83
CA ASP A 79 6.62 -7.26 -6.16
C ASP A 79 6.84 -7.04 -4.66
N VAL A 80 7.46 -7.99 -3.96
CA VAL A 80 7.57 -7.97 -2.49
C VAL A 80 8.82 -7.23 -2.01
N TYR A 81 9.98 -7.60 -2.53
CA TYR A 81 11.26 -7.08 -2.05
C TYR A 81 11.38 -5.56 -2.15
N PRO A 82 10.94 -4.89 -3.24
CA PRO A 82 11.01 -3.43 -3.32
C PRO A 82 10.24 -2.73 -2.20
N ILE A 83 9.12 -3.29 -1.76
CA ILE A 83 8.34 -2.76 -0.63
C ILE A 83 9.13 -2.92 0.67
N LEU A 84 9.70 -4.11 0.90
CA LEU A 84 10.48 -4.38 2.11
C LEU A 84 11.76 -3.52 2.16
N GLU A 85 12.43 -3.35 1.04
CA GLU A 85 13.59 -2.48 0.93
C GLU A 85 13.22 -1.02 1.24
N GLU A 86 12.16 -0.48 0.61
CA GLU A 86 11.74 0.91 0.80
C GLU A 86 11.29 1.17 2.24
N LYS A 87 10.43 0.31 2.80
CA LYS A 87 9.78 0.56 4.10
C LYS A 87 10.61 0.09 5.28
N CYS A 88 11.37 -1.00 5.15
CA CYS A 88 12.03 -1.63 6.29
C CYS A 88 13.52 -1.30 6.38
N SER A 89 14.26 -1.23 5.26
CA SER A 89 15.73 -1.01 5.29
C SER A 89 16.18 0.26 6.03
N PRO A 90 15.42 1.38 6.09
CA PRO A 90 15.85 2.56 6.85
C PRO A 90 16.07 2.28 8.34
N CYS A 91 15.36 1.29 8.91
CA CYS A 91 15.50 0.87 10.30
C CYS A 91 16.19 -0.49 10.45
N HIS A 92 15.90 -1.43 9.55
CA HIS A 92 16.38 -2.80 9.52
C HIS A 92 17.57 -3.00 8.56
N GLY A 93 18.38 -1.98 8.32
CA GLY A 93 19.65 -2.12 7.60
C GLY A 93 20.85 -2.33 8.53
N GLU A 94 21.99 -2.70 7.96
CA GLU A 94 23.26 -2.78 8.70
C GLU A 94 23.59 -1.45 9.39
N GLY A 95 23.95 -1.52 10.67
CA GLY A 95 24.27 -0.34 11.48
C GLY A 95 23.10 0.62 11.72
N ARG A 96 21.86 0.23 11.39
CA ARG A 96 20.63 1.01 11.68
C ARG A 96 20.05 0.67 13.05
N VAL A 97 19.02 1.41 13.45
CA VAL A 97 18.41 1.34 14.78
C VAL A 97 17.89 -0.06 15.16
N ALA A 98 17.50 -0.88 14.17
CA ALA A 98 17.00 -2.24 14.37
C ALA A 98 18.00 -3.33 13.91
N SER A 99 19.28 -2.98 13.68
CA SER A 99 20.34 -3.93 13.30
C SER A 99 20.63 -5.03 14.34
N THR A 100 20.15 -4.87 15.57
CA THR A 100 20.27 -5.89 16.63
C THR A 100 19.11 -6.89 16.64
N THR A 101 18.12 -6.71 15.76
CA THR A 101 17.02 -7.67 15.60
C THR A 101 17.44 -8.82 14.68
N ARG A 102 16.61 -9.86 14.62
CA ARG A 102 16.81 -10.98 13.68
C ARG A 102 16.45 -10.66 12.23
N TYR A 103 15.99 -9.43 11.95
CA TYR A 103 15.59 -8.98 10.62
C TYR A 103 16.51 -7.83 10.22
N VAL A 104 17.45 -8.11 9.31
CA VAL A 104 18.36 -7.13 8.75
C VAL A 104 18.45 -7.35 7.25
N LEU A 105 18.26 -6.29 6.47
CA LEU A 105 18.34 -6.28 5.01
C LEU A 105 19.71 -5.77 4.57
N THR A 106 20.33 -6.45 3.61
CA THR A 106 21.60 -6.06 2.96
C THR A 106 21.38 -5.17 1.75
N GLY A 107 20.17 -5.21 1.15
CA GLY A 107 19.88 -4.56 -0.14
C GLY A 107 20.07 -5.50 -1.34
N ASP A 108 20.42 -6.77 -1.10
CA ASP A 108 20.39 -7.82 -2.12
C ASP A 108 19.22 -8.78 -1.86
N PRO A 109 18.24 -8.91 -2.77
CA PRO A 109 17.09 -9.78 -2.58
C PRO A 109 17.46 -11.25 -2.38
N ALA A 110 18.51 -11.74 -3.04
CA ALA A 110 18.93 -13.12 -2.92
C ALA A 110 19.56 -13.41 -1.56
N GLU A 111 20.32 -12.47 -1.01
CA GLU A 111 20.91 -12.60 0.33
C GLU A 111 19.87 -12.47 1.45
N ASP A 112 18.86 -11.60 1.25
CA ASP A 112 17.86 -11.27 2.27
C ASP A 112 16.72 -12.29 2.37
N TYR A 113 16.51 -13.11 1.34
CA TYR A 113 15.36 -14.02 1.23
C TYR A 113 15.21 -14.91 2.47
N ASP A 114 16.27 -15.60 2.89
CA ASP A 114 16.23 -16.54 4.02
C ASP A 114 15.81 -15.86 5.33
N THR A 115 16.24 -14.61 5.53
CA THR A 115 15.87 -13.82 6.72
C THR A 115 14.41 -13.38 6.67
N ILE A 116 13.90 -13.03 5.49
CA ILE A 116 12.51 -12.64 5.28
C ILE A 116 11.58 -13.84 5.49
N VAL A 117 11.86 -14.99 4.87
CA VAL A 117 10.98 -16.16 4.97
C VAL A 117 10.98 -16.79 6.37
N ALA A 118 12.02 -16.56 7.18
CA ALA A 118 12.03 -16.94 8.59
C ALA A 118 10.98 -16.18 9.44
N LEU A 119 10.32 -15.16 8.88
CA LEU A 119 9.32 -14.33 9.56
C LEU A 119 7.90 -14.53 9.01
N VAL A 120 7.71 -15.44 8.07
CA VAL A 120 6.41 -15.71 7.45
C VAL A 120 5.95 -17.14 7.72
N ASP A 121 4.63 -17.30 7.72
CA ASP A 121 3.95 -18.58 7.91
C ASP A 121 2.98 -18.81 6.74
N PRO A 122 3.32 -19.69 5.78
CA PRO A 122 2.43 -20.01 4.68
C PRO A 122 1.10 -20.66 5.09
N GLU A 123 1.03 -21.31 6.25
CA GLU A 123 -0.21 -21.91 6.76
C GLU A 123 -1.12 -20.87 7.42
N ALA A 124 -0.55 -19.77 7.89
CA ALA A 124 -1.28 -18.62 8.44
C ALA A 124 -0.70 -17.27 7.91
N PRO A 125 -0.90 -16.94 6.63
CA PRO A 125 -0.23 -15.80 5.98
C PRO A 125 -0.43 -14.46 6.70
N GLU A 126 -1.66 -14.17 7.14
CA GLU A 126 -2.01 -12.95 7.89
C GLU A 126 -1.37 -12.93 9.29
N GLU A 127 -1.08 -14.09 9.87
CA GLU A 127 -0.43 -14.23 11.18
C GLU A 127 1.10 -14.20 11.08
N SER A 128 1.67 -14.15 9.87
CA SER A 128 3.10 -13.95 9.66
C SER A 128 3.60 -12.75 10.45
N LEU A 129 4.71 -12.90 11.18
CA LEU A 129 5.23 -11.81 12.00
C LEU A 129 5.59 -10.59 11.16
N LEU A 130 6.12 -10.80 9.95
CA LEU A 130 6.38 -9.74 8.98
C LEU A 130 5.11 -8.90 8.71
N VAL A 131 3.99 -9.58 8.46
CA VAL A 131 2.68 -8.96 8.18
C VAL A 131 2.11 -8.27 9.41
N GLN A 132 2.11 -8.93 10.58
CA GLN A 132 1.56 -8.35 11.80
C GLN A 132 2.33 -7.09 12.25
N LYS A 133 3.67 -7.09 12.10
CA LYS A 133 4.50 -5.94 12.42
C LYS A 133 4.28 -4.82 11.41
N GLY A 134 4.32 -5.13 10.11
CA GLY A 134 4.17 -4.15 9.05
C GLY A 134 2.79 -3.47 9.05
N SER A 135 1.71 -4.23 9.25
CA SER A 135 0.34 -3.69 9.34
C SER A 135 0.05 -2.93 10.63
N GLY A 136 0.91 -3.05 11.65
CA GLY A 136 0.67 -2.48 12.98
C GLY A 136 -0.34 -3.27 13.83
N ALA A 137 -0.76 -4.47 13.40
CA ALA A 137 -1.61 -5.36 14.19
C ALA A 137 -0.97 -5.76 15.53
N VAL A 138 0.36 -5.82 15.58
CA VAL A 138 1.12 -5.91 16.83
C VAL A 138 2.09 -4.75 16.98
N THR A 139 2.49 -4.46 18.22
CA THR A 139 3.40 -3.35 18.53
C THR A 139 4.70 -3.44 17.75
N HIS A 140 4.94 -2.45 16.88
CA HIS A 140 6.20 -2.26 16.17
C HIS A 140 6.79 -0.89 16.56
N GLY A 141 8.07 -0.84 16.91
CA GLY A 141 8.73 0.43 17.28
C GLY A 141 8.66 1.55 16.24
N GLY A 142 8.52 1.21 14.95
CA GLY A 142 8.31 2.18 13.86
C GLY A 142 6.84 2.54 13.59
N GLY A 143 5.89 1.94 14.29
CA GLY A 143 4.47 2.01 13.97
C GLY A 143 4.09 1.15 12.76
N GLN A 144 2.95 1.46 12.14
CA GLN A 144 2.51 0.83 10.89
C GLN A 144 3.41 1.25 9.73
N GLN A 145 3.89 0.28 8.96
CA GLN A 145 4.78 0.47 7.82
C GLN A 145 4.14 0.12 6.47
N LEU A 146 3.13 -0.76 6.50
CA LEU A 146 2.43 -1.23 5.31
C LEU A 146 0.98 -0.73 5.31
N ASP A 147 0.53 -0.29 4.14
CA ASP A 147 -0.89 -0.05 3.88
C ASP A 147 -1.66 -1.34 3.54
N GLU A 148 -2.97 -1.22 3.36
CA GLU A 148 -3.84 -2.38 3.10
C GLU A 148 -3.49 -3.12 1.80
N ALA A 149 -3.06 -2.41 0.75
CA ALA A 149 -2.72 -3.02 -0.53
C ALA A 149 -1.37 -3.74 -0.46
N GLU A 150 -0.38 -3.14 0.20
CA GLU A 150 0.93 -3.75 0.45
C GLU A 150 0.79 -5.00 1.34
N VAL A 151 -0.04 -4.93 2.39
CA VAL A 151 -0.38 -6.10 3.23
C VAL A 151 -1.00 -7.21 2.38
N ALA A 152 -2.01 -6.90 1.56
CA ALA A 152 -2.67 -7.90 0.73
C ALA A 152 -1.72 -8.58 -0.26
N LEU A 153 -0.79 -7.81 -0.85
CA LEU A 153 0.21 -8.34 -1.77
C LEU A 153 1.18 -9.30 -1.05
N ILE A 154 1.71 -8.90 0.10
CA ILE A 154 2.64 -9.73 0.89
C ILE A 154 1.92 -10.98 1.42
N VAL A 155 0.69 -10.85 1.91
CA VAL A 155 -0.15 -12.00 2.33
C VAL A 155 -0.36 -12.98 1.17
N SER A 156 -0.64 -12.48 -0.04
CA SER A 156 -0.78 -13.34 -1.23
C SER A 156 0.52 -14.08 -1.55
N TRP A 157 1.67 -13.40 -1.50
CA TRP A 157 2.97 -14.03 -1.71
C TRP A 157 3.26 -15.13 -0.66
N VAL A 158 2.98 -14.86 0.63
CA VAL A 158 3.15 -15.85 1.70
C VAL A 158 2.21 -17.05 1.48
N ALA A 159 0.95 -16.81 1.11
CA ALA A 159 -0.03 -17.85 0.81
C ALA A 159 0.37 -18.76 -0.37
N GLN A 160 1.16 -18.24 -1.31
CA GLN A 160 1.74 -19.00 -2.42
C GLN A 160 2.97 -19.83 -2.01
N GLY A 161 3.31 -19.88 -0.73
CA GLY A 161 4.49 -20.57 -0.21
C GLY A 161 5.76 -19.72 -0.22
N ALA A 162 5.59 -18.39 -0.28
CA ALA A 162 6.68 -17.42 -0.30
C ALA A 162 7.77 -17.74 -1.36
N PRO A 163 7.42 -17.99 -2.64
CA PRO A 163 8.38 -18.41 -3.65
C PRO A 163 9.52 -17.38 -3.83
N ASN A 164 10.74 -17.86 -4.08
CA ASN A 164 11.89 -17.04 -4.46
C ASN A 164 11.97 -16.93 -5.99
N ASN A 165 11.25 -15.96 -6.57
CA ASN A 165 11.03 -15.80 -8.02
C ASN A 165 11.11 -14.34 -8.50
#